data_AF-A0A7C1PG97-F1
#
_entry.id   AF-A0A7C1PG97-F1
#
_cell.length_a   1.000
_cell.length_b   1.000
_cell.length_c   1.000
_cell.angle_alpha   90.00
_cell.angle_beta   90.00
_cell.angle_gamma   90.00
#
_symmetry.space_group_name_H-M   'P 1'
#
loop_
_entity.id
_entity.type
_entity.pdbx_description
1 polymer ?
#
loop_
_entity_poly.entity_id
_entity_poly.type
_entity_poly.pdbx_seq_one_letter_code
_entity_poly.pdbx_strand_id
1 'polypeptide(L)'
;MLTNVWWATVITVGHVIAPANGNSHGTMADAPYGFLYAPAFSLHAELRYPASRYTPQAGDVLLMSDTDCFWTLMYRLAFTGAPGHAGLVVPLPDGRLGVLEAGYNETLWTRITPLAERLREYPGMIWVRRRCIPLTPQQQYRLMEFALAAADKPYASVRVALQVTPLRTRGPLRTFVMGRPRGPGRRYQCAEAVVEALVYAGLRDPRTARPSATYPQDLFYDRSWNRYLDRHPPLGEDWEPPALWTPVLGWALKGRTRAALIASGILPSSDTKPLGNATESANALESSGGSRTLSGRVDGIQPCAGSSEPVPVQGCVLLVGRKTQAITYVEQPLKHVGVFDRPPRLGRRR
;
A
#
# COMPACT_ATOMS: atom_id res chain seq x y z
N MET A 1 -7.63 -60.52 -0.60
CA MET A 1 -7.31 -60.20 -2.01
C MET A 1 -7.27 -58.68 -2.13
N LEU A 2 -6.08 -58.13 -2.37
CA LEU A 2 -5.79 -56.70 -2.44
C LEU A 2 -6.14 -56.17 -3.83
N THR A 3 -6.94 -55.11 -3.93
CA THR A 3 -7.16 -54.36 -5.18
C THR A 3 -6.42 -53.03 -5.10
N ASN A 4 -5.36 -52.92 -5.89
CA ASN A 4 -4.56 -51.70 -6.04
C ASN A 4 -5.32 -50.67 -6.88
N VAL A 5 -5.61 -49.50 -6.30
CA VAL A 5 -6.10 -48.32 -7.02
C VAL A 5 -4.92 -47.39 -7.26
N TRP A 6 -4.50 -47.28 -8.52
CA TRP A 6 -3.49 -46.32 -8.96
C TRP A 6 -4.17 -44.98 -9.28
N TRP A 7 -3.75 -43.91 -8.62
CA TRP A 7 -4.08 -42.54 -9.04
C TRP A 7 -2.95 -42.02 -9.91
N ALA A 8 -3.24 -41.75 -11.19
CA ALA A 8 -2.35 -41.03 -12.09
C ALA A 8 -2.51 -39.53 -11.85
N THR A 9 -1.48 -38.88 -11.29
CA THR A 9 -1.41 -37.42 -11.20
C THR A 9 -0.91 -36.89 -12.55
N VAL A 10 -1.80 -36.29 -13.34
CA VAL A 10 -1.41 -35.48 -14.50
C VAL A 10 -1.01 -34.10 -13.99
N ILE A 11 0.30 -33.83 -13.95
CA ILE A 11 0.83 -32.49 -13.70
C ILE A 11 0.88 -31.79 -15.06
N THR A 12 -0.13 -30.96 -15.35
CA THR A 12 -0.06 -30.03 -16.47
C THR A 12 0.88 -28.89 -16.10
N VAL A 13 2.14 -28.98 -16.53
CA VAL A 13 3.08 -27.84 -16.49
C VAL A 13 2.65 -26.86 -17.58
N GLY A 14 1.70 -25.99 -17.25
CA GLY A 14 1.38 -24.85 -18.09
C GLY A 14 2.57 -23.91 -18.11
N HIS A 15 3.34 -23.89 -19.20
CA HIS A 15 4.21 -22.76 -19.51
C HIS A 15 3.32 -21.53 -19.66
N VAL A 16 3.33 -20.67 -18.65
CA VAL A 16 2.84 -19.30 -18.79
C VAL A 16 3.84 -18.59 -19.69
N ILE A 17 3.52 -18.55 -20.98
CA ILE A 17 4.18 -17.66 -21.93
C ILE A 17 3.82 -16.25 -21.46
N ALA A 18 4.77 -15.56 -20.83
CA ALA A 18 4.65 -14.14 -20.57
C ALA A 18 4.41 -13.44 -21.93
N PRO A 19 3.33 -12.64 -22.07
CA PRO A 19 3.07 -11.96 -23.33
C PRO A 19 4.28 -11.07 -23.66
N ALA A 20 4.86 -11.32 -24.83
CA ALA A 20 5.95 -10.54 -25.37
C ALA A 20 5.47 -9.10 -25.62
N ASN A 21 6.12 -8.14 -24.95
CA ASN A 21 6.47 -6.81 -25.43
C ASN A 21 5.42 -6.10 -26.30
N GLY A 22 4.23 -5.88 -25.75
CA GLY A 22 3.41 -4.73 -26.13
C GLY A 22 3.77 -3.57 -25.21
N ASN A 23 4.45 -2.55 -25.72
CA ASN A 23 4.76 -1.29 -25.02
C ASN A 23 3.49 -0.45 -24.74
N SER A 24 2.41 -1.06 -24.27
CA SER A 24 1.32 -0.30 -23.66
C SER A 24 1.79 0.07 -22.26
N HIS A 25 2.40 1.25 -22.12
CA HIS A 25 2.50 1.91 -20.83
C HIS A 25 1.08 1.97 -20.26
N GLY A 26 0.77 1.07 -19.32
CA GLY A 26 -0.56 1.00 -18.71
C GLY A 26 -0.90 2.39 -18.17
N THR A 27 -1.91 3.02 -18.76
CA THR A 27 -2.30 4.37 -18.37
C THR A 27 -3.07 4.28 -17.07
N MET A 28 -3.20 5.39 -16.32
CA MET A 28 -4.05 5.41 -15.13
C MET A 28 -5.53 5.06 -15.43
N ALA A 29 -5.98 5.22 -16.68
CA ALA A 29 -7.30 4.76 -17.11
C ALA A 29 -7.45 3.24 -17.00
N ASP A 30 -6.35 2.48 -17.16
CA ASP A 30 -6.34 1.02 -17.12
C ASP A 30 -6.27 0.44 -15.69
N ALA A 31 -5.80 1.25 -14.74
CA ALA A 31 -5.57 0.87 -13.35
C ALA A 31 -5.98 2.01 -12.40
N PRO A 32 -7.29 2.22 -12.15
CA PRO A 32 -7.79 3.37 -11.40
C PRO A 32 -7.28 3.43 -9.95
N TYR A 33 -6.82 2.30 -9.42
CA TYR A 33 -6.23 2.19 -8.09
C TYR A 33 -4.71 1.93 -8.13
N GLY A 34 -4.03 2.12 -9.25
CA GLY A 34 -2.58 1.94 -9.37
C GLY A 34 -2.13 0.48 -9.47
N PHE A 35 -0.88 0.22 -9.09
CA PHE A 35 -0.19 -1.06 -9.27
C PHE A 35 0.42 -1.56 -7.96
N LEU A 36 0.48 -2.87 -7.82
CA LEU A 36 1.22 -3.57 -6.76
C LEU A 36 2.40 -4.33 -7.34
N TYR A 37 3.52 -4.30 -6.63
CA TYR A 37 4.74 -5.03 -6.95
C TYR A 37 4.80 -6.34 -6.17
N ALA A 38 5.68 -7.25 -6.61
CA ALA A 38 5.88 -8.53 -5.94
C ALA A 38 6.07 -8.33 -4.42
N PRO A 39 5.29 -9.04 -3.59
CA PRO A 39 5.29 -8.84 -2.14
C PRO A 39 6.67 -9.02 -1.50
N ALA A 40 7.02 -8.15 -0.57
CA ALA A 40 8.24 -8.25 0.22
C ALA A 40 8.10 -7.49 1.54
N PHE A 41 8.61 -8.09 2.62
CA PHE A 41 8.77 -7.41 3.92
C PHE A 41 9.92 -6.39 3.87
N SER A 42 9.81 -5.38 3.01
CA SER A 42 10.79 -4.31 2.82
C SER A 42 10.14 -2.94 2.93
N LEU A 43 10.73 -2.09 3.77
CA LEU A 43 10.35 -0.68 3.90
C LEU A 43 11.03 0.21 2.86
N HIS A 44 11.87 -0.35 1.99
CA HIS A 44 12.53 0.38 0.93
C HIS A 44 11.60 0.55 -0.28
N ALA A 45 11.79 1.62 -1.03
CA ALA A 45 11.08 1.91 -2.27
C ALA A 45 11.58 1.03 -3.45
N GLU A 46 11.80 -0.25 -3.18
CA GLU A 46 12.29 -1.21 -4.17
C GLU A 46 11.12 -1.76 -4.99
N LEU A 47 11.12 -1.46 -6.29
CA LEU A 47 10.15 -2.02 -7.22
C LEU A 47 10.53 -3.47 -7.55
N ARG A 48 9.73 -4.42 -7.09
CA ARG A 48 9.94 -5.85 -7.34
C ARG A 48 8.96 -6.36 -8.38
N TYR A 49 9.46 -6.81 -9.52
CA TYR A 49 8.60 -7.34 -10.58
C TYR A 49 8.17 -8.79 -10.30
N PRO A 50 7.03 -9.25 -10.84
CA PRO A 50 6.12 -8.52 -11.74
C PRO A 50 5.29 -7.47 -11.02
N ALA A 51 4.93 -6.40 -11.73
CA ALA A 51 3.91 -5.46 -11.30
C ALA A 51 2.54 -5.92 -11.80
N SER A 52 1.51 -5.75 -10.97
CA SER A 52 0.14 -6.13 -11.28
C SER A 52 -0.81 -4.98 -10.96
N ARG A 53 -1.95 -4.90 -11.67
CA ARG A 53 -2.95 -3.88 -11.37
C ARG A 53 -3.51 -4.12 -9.97
N TYR A 54 -3.62 -3.07 -9.18
CA TYR A 54 -4.24 -3.18 -7.86
C TYR A 54 -5.76 -3.24 -8.02
N THR A 55 -6.34 -4.39 -7.70
CA THR A 55 -7.79 -4.58 -7.60
C THR A 55 -8.17 -4.60 -6.11
N PRO A 56 -8.50 -3.45 -5.51
CA PRO A 56 -8.76 -3.37 -4.08
C PRO A 56 -10.04 -4.13 -3.70
N GLN A 57 -10.06 -4.62 -2.48
CA GLN A 57 -11.23 -5.27 -1.89
C GLN A 57 -11.35 -4.92 -0.41
N ALA A 58 -12.56 -5.07 0.13
CA ALA A 58 -12.78 -4.92 1.57
C ALA A 58 -11.90 -5.88 2.37
N GLY A 59 -11.29 -5.39 3.44
CA GLY A 59 -10.36 -6.16 4.27
C GLY A 59 -8.88 -6.01 3.89
N ASP A 60 -8.55 -5.42 2.75
CA ASP A 60 -7.16 -5.04 2.44
C ASP A 60 -6.67 -4.00 3.47
N VAL A 61 -5.43 -4.15 3.94
CA VAL A 61 -4.83 -3.23 4.93
C VAL A 61 -3.78 -2.37 4.23
N LEU A 62 -3.97 -1.05 4.31
CA LEU A 62 -3.03 -0.06 3.81
C LEU A 62 -2.06 0.33 4.93
N LEU A 63 -0.77 0.24 4.66
CA LEU A 63 0.30 0.62 5.58
C LEU A 63 1.09 1.75 4.95
N MET A 64 1.41 2.76 5.75
CA MET A 64 1.73 4.08 5.24
C MET A 64 2.97 4.64 5.96
N SER A 65 3.93 5.14 5.19
CA SER A 65 5.22 5.61 5.72
C SER A 65 5.09 6.95 6.43
N ASP A 66 5.76 7.15 7.56
CA ASP A 66 5.79 8.48 8.19
C ASP A 66 6.22 9.59 7.22
N THR A 67 5.46 10.67 7.22
CA THR A 67 5.71 11.88 6.44
C THR A 67 6.42 12.96 7.25
N ASP A 68 6.44 12.81 8.58
CA ASP A 68 7.07 13.73 9.53
C ASP A 68 8.14 13.00 10.38
N CYS A 69 9.27 13.67 10.59
CA CYS A 69 10.33 13.21 11.48
C CYS A 69 9.87 13.14 12.95
N PHE A 70 8.94 14.00 13.36
CA PHE A 70 8.38 13.99 14.71
C PHE A 70 7.71 12.65 15.04
N TRP A 71 6.84 12.17 14.14
CA TRP A 71 6.18 10.87 14.30
C TRP A 71 7.18 9.71 14.28
N THR A 72 8.19 9.79 13.41
CA THR A 72 9.28 8.79 13.39
C THR A 72 9.98 8.70 14.75
N LEU A 73 10.24 9.84 15.40
CA LEU A 73 10.84 9.87 16.74
C LEU A 73 9.90 9.29 17.80
N MET A 74 8.62 9.69 17.81
CA MET A 74 7.63 9.18 18.77
C MET A 74 7.46 7.67 18.68
N TYR A 75 7.43 7.12 17.47
CA TYR A 75 7.35 5.67 17.27
C TYR A 75 8.58 4.94 17.81
N ARG A 76 9.78 5.50 17.60
CA ARG A 76 11.01 4.94 18.20
C ARG A 76 10.97 4.95 19.72
N LEU A 77 10.47 6.02 20.35
CA LEU A 77 10.28 6.08 21.80
C LEU A 77 9.23 5.08 22.30
N ALA A 78 8.20 4.80 21.49
CA ALA A 78 7.23 3.74 21.75
C ALA A 78 7.78 2.33 21.45
N PHE A 79 9.06 2.18 21.09
CA PHE A 79 9.71 0.91 20.72
C PHE A 79 9.00 0.22 19.54
N THR A 80 8.62 1.01 18.54
CA THR A 80 8.13 0.58 17.23
C THR A 80 8.87 1.36 16.14
N GLY A 81 8.76 0.91 14.90
CA GLY A 81 9.31 1.59 13.72
C GLY A 81 8.27 1.78 12.64
N ALA A 82 8.74 2.05 11.42
CA ALA A 82 7.91 2.15 10.23
C ALA A 82 7.26 0.79 9.88
N PRO A 83 6.10 0.78 9.19
CA PRO A 83 5.30 1.94 8.78
C PRO A 83 4.69 2.65 10.00
N GLY A 84 4.34 3.94 9.85
CA GLY A 84 3.85 4.75 10.97
C GLY A 84 2.36 5.05 10.93
N HIS A 85 1.67 4.65 9.86
CA HIS A 85 0.21 4.73 9.80
C HIS A 85 -0.39 3.47 9.18
N ALA A 86 -1.66 3.21 9.51
CA ALA A 86 -2.41 2.09 8.99
C ALA A 86 -3.87 2.50 8.75
N GLY A 87 -4.43 1.99 7.67
CA GLY A 87 -5.84 2.11 7.31
C GLY A 87 -6.39 0.78 6.83
N LEU A 88 -7.72 0.64 6.87
CA LEU A 88 -8.41 -0.56 6.43
C LEU A 88 -9.37 -0.22 5.29
N VAL A 89 -9.31 -0.99 4.20
CA VAL A 89 -10.27 -0.86 3.11
C VAL A 89 -11.61 -1.43 3.55
N VAL A 90 -12.66 -0.61 3.49
CA VAL A 90 -14.00 -0.96 3.96
C VAL A 90 -15.05 -0.66 2.87
N PRO A 91 -16.14 -1.42 2.80
CA PRO A 91 -17.25 -1.08 1.92
C PRO A 91 -18.05 0.10 2.49
N LEU A 92 -18.61 0.91 1.60
CA LEU A 92 -19.53 1.99 1.90
C LEU A 92 -20.96 1.61 1.51
N PRO A 93 -22.00 2.27 2.08
CA PRO A 93 -23.40 1.98 1.76
C PRO A 93 -23.78 2.11 0.29
N ASP A 94 -23.04 2.95 -0.46
CA ASP A 94 -23.25 3.18 -1.89
C ASP A 94 -22.49 2.19 -2.80
N GLY A 95 -21.88 1.15 -2.22
CA GLY A 95 -21.11 0.13 -2.94
C GLY A 95 -19.68 0.55 -3.29
N ARG A 96 -19.27 1.79 -3.01
CA ARG A 96 -17.87 2.20 -3.18
C ARG A 96 -16.99 1.68 -2.04
N LEU A 97 -15.68 1.74 -2.24
CA LEU A 97 -14.69 1.45 -1.20
C LEU A 97 -14.16 2.73 -0.57
N GLY A 98 -14.04 2.71 0.76
CA GLY A 98 -13.37 3.72 1.56
C GLY A 98 -12.19 3.15 2.32
N VAL A 99 -11.42 4.02 2.96
CA VAL A 99 -10.36 3.65 3.92
C VAL A 99 -10.75 4.20 5.28
N LEU A 100 -10.94 3.31 6.25
CA LEU A 100 -11.11 3.66 7.65
C LEU A 100 -9.74 3.94 8.27
N GLU A 101 -9.53 5.17 8.73
CA GLU A 101 -8.27 5.64 9.32
C GLU A 101 -8.55 6.46 10.58
N ALA A 102 -7.89 6.10 11.68
CA ALA A 102 -7.85 6.95 12.87
C ALA A 102 -6.59 7.81 12.82
N GLY A 103 -6.73 9.13 12.79
CA GLY A 103 -5.60 10.05 12.65
C GLY A 103 -5.29 10.47 11.21
N TYR A 104 -6.31 10.49 10.32
CA TYR A 104 -6.15 10.83 8.90
C TYR A 104 -5.41 12.14 8.70
N ASN A 105 -4.33 12.17 7.90
CA ASN A 105 -3.50 13.37 7.65
C ASN A 105 -3.22 14.19 8.92
N GLU A 106 -2.88 13.52 10.02
CA GLU A 106 -2.56 14.13 11.32
C GLU A 106 -3.73 14.83 12.01
N THR A 107 -4.96 14.64 11.52
CA THR A 107 -6.17 15.09 12.21
C THR A 107 -6.38 14.32 13.52
N LEU A 108 -7.06 14.93 14.47
CA LEU A 108 -7.41 14.29 15.74
C LEU A 108 -8.73 13.49 15.66
N TRP A 109 -9.04 12.93 14.49
CA TRP A 109 -10.32 12.27 14.21
C TRP A 109 -10.15 10.96 13.44
N THR A 110 -11.12 10.08 13.60
CA THR A 110 -11.29 8.90 12.76
C THR A 110 -12.17 9.26 11.58
N ARG A 111 -11.76 8.85 10.37
CA ARG A 111 -12.46 9.18 9.13
C ARG A 111 -12.57 7.96 8.24
N ILE A 112 -13.55 8.02 7.34
CA ILE A 112 -13.61 7.15 6.17
C ILE A 112 -13.40 8.03 4.94
N THR A 113 -12.28 7.82 4.25
CA THR A 113 -11.94 8.58 3.03
C THR A 113 -12.19 7.70 1.82
N PRO A 114 -12.76 8.21 0.71
CA PRO A 114 -12.86 7.43 -0.52
C PRO A 114 -11.51 6.84 -0.93
N LEU A 115 -11.47 5.54 -1.26
CA LEU A 115 -10.20 4.82 -1.46
C LEU A 115 -9.34 5.43 -2.57
N ALA A 116 -9.96 5.79 -3.70
CA ALA A 116 -9.25 6.37 -4.83
C ALA A 116 -8.59 7.72 -4.47
N GLU A 117 -9.30 8.56 -3.72
CA GLU A 117 -8.80 9.83 -3.20
C GLU A 117 -7.62 9.58 -2.26
N ARG A 118 -7.78 8.66 -1.30
CA ARG A 118 -6.74 8.35 -0.32
C ARG A 118 -5.43 7.91 -0.96
N LEU A 119 -5.51 6.95 -1.89
CA LEU A 119 -4.34 6.46 -2.63
C LEU A 119 -3.67 7.58 -3.44
N ARG A 120 -4.46 8.46 -4.07
CA ARG A 120 -3.97 9.57 -4.90
C ARG A 120 -3.30 10.67 -4.09
N GLU A 121 -3.81 10.98 -2.91
CA GLU A 121 -3.37 12.14 -2.14
C GLU A 121 -2.24 11.85 -1.16
N TYR A 122 -2.07 10.59 -0.74
CA TYR A 122 -1.09 10.29 0.29
C TYR A 122 0.34 10.62 -0.17
N PRO A 123 1.08 11.52 0.52
CA PRO A 123 2.39 11.94 0.03
C PRO A 123 3.50 10.93 0.32
N GLY A 124 3.25 9.92 1.16
CA GLY A 124 4.22 8.89 1.51
C GLY A 124 4.16 7.63 0.64
N MET A 125 4.93 6.62 1.03
CA MET A 125 4.83 5.27 0.47
C MET A 125 3.63 4.54 1.07
N ILE A 126 2.96 3.76 0.23
CA ILE A 126 1.88 2.87 0.63
C ILE A 126 2.34 1.43 0.37
N TRP A 127 2.14 0.58 1.35
CA TRP A 127 2.19 -0.87 1.18
C TRP A 127 0.81 -1.45 1.44
N VAL A 128 0.45 -2.45 0.65
CA VAL A 128 -0.83 -3.14 0.78
C VAL A 128 -0.58 -4.55 1.28
N ARG A 129 -1.17 -4.89 2.41
CA ARG A 129 -1.40 -6.28 2.82
C ARG A 129 -2.74 -6.68 2.23
N ARG A 130 -2.75 -7.44 1.14
CA ARG A 130 -4.00 -7.87 0.50
C ARG A 130 -4.61 -9.03 1.26
N ARG A 131 -5.93 -9.06 1.36
CA ARG A 131 -6.64 -10.21 1.92
C ARG A 131 -6.56 -11.39 0.92
N CYS A 132 -6.13 -12.56 1.38
CA CYS A 132 -6.03 -13.76 0.52
C CYS A 132 -7.41 -14.32 0.13
N ILE A 133 -8.39 -14.23 1.03
CA ILE A 133 -9.73 -14.81 0.87
C ILE A 133 -10.77 -13.68 0.89
N PRO A 134 -11.54 -13.47 -0.18
CA PRO A 134 -12.59 -12.46 -0.23
C PRO A 134 -13.55 -12.56 0.96
N LEU A 135 -13.97 -11.41 1.47
CA LEU A 135 -14.90 -11.35 2.59
C LEU A 135 -16.29 -11.82 2.18
N THR A 136 -16.93 -12.63 3.05
CA THR A 136 -18.36 -12.95 2.91
C THR A 136 -19.22 -11.69 3.01
N PRO A 137 -20.45 -11.68 2.47
CA PRO A 137 -21.35 -10.53 2.58
C PRO A 137 -21.58 -10.09 4.03
N GLN A 138 -21.71 -11.05 4.96
CA GLN A 138 -21.87 -10.78 6.38
C GLN A 138 -20.64 -10.09 7.00
N GLN A 139 -19.43 -10.52 6.62
CA GLN A 139 -18.18 -9.90 7.07
C GLN A 139 -18.06 -8.47 6.53
N GLN A 140 -18.38 -8.26 5.25
CA GLN A 140 -18.39 -6.93 4.63
C GLN A 140 -19.38 -5.99 5.34
N TYR A 141 -20.60 -6.46 5.61
CA TYR A 141 -21.61 -5.69 6.34
C TYR A 141 -21.12 -5.28 7.73
N ARG A 142 -20.55 -6.21 8.50
CA ARG A 142 -20.00 -5.91 9.84
C ARG A 142 -18.82 -4.93 9.76
N LEU A 143 -17.98 -5.04 8.73
CA LEU A 143 -16.87 -4.10 8.53
C LEU A 143 -17.38 -2.68 8.26
N MET A 144 -18.40 -2.56 7.40
CA MET A 144 -19.07 -1.29 7.11
C MET A 144 -19.73 -0.72 8.37
N GLU A 145 -20.48 -1.54 9.12
CA GLU A 145 -21.13 -1.13 10.38
C GLU A 145 -20.10 -0.59 11.38
N PHE A 146 -18.98 -1.30 11.57
CA PHE A 146 -17.90 -0.83 12.44
C PHE A 146 -17.33 0.51 11.95
N ALA A 147 -17.05 0.62 10.65
CA ALA A 147 -16.46 1.81 10.06
C ALA A 147 -17.38 3.03 10.27
N LEU A 148 -18.66 2.89 9.97
CA LEU A 148 -19.66 3.96 10.16
C LEU A 148 -19.78 4.38 11.63
N ALA A 149 -19.75 3.42 12.55
CA ALA A 149 -19.79 3.72 13.98
C ALA A 149 -18.50 4.37 14.51
N ALA A 150 -17.35 4.04 13.91
CA ALA A 150 -16.04 4.59 14.25
C ALA A 150 -15.77 5.96 13.61
N ALA A 151 -16.44 6.28 12.51
CA ALA A 151 -16.31 7.56 11.82
C ALA A 151 -16.61 8.74 12.76
N ASP A 152 -15.88 9.83 12.56
CA ASP A 152 -15.98 11.09 13.31
C ASP A 152 -15.76 10.97 14.82
N LYS A 153 -15.22 9.84 15.29
CA LYS A 153 -14.80 9.70 16.69
C LYS A 153 -13.43 10.34 16.90
N PRO A 154 -13.20 11.02 18.04
CA PRO A 154 -11.90 11.59 18.35
C PRO A 154 -10.80 10.53 18.37
N TYR A 155 -9.62 10.92 17.91
CA TYR A 155 -8.41 10.12 18.01
C TYR A 155 -8.06 9.85 19.47
N ALA A 156 -7.46 8.69 19.74
CA ALA A 156 -7.09 8.29 21.08
C ALA A 156 -5.78 8.94 21.58
N SER A 157 -5.67 10.27 21.45
CA SER A 157 -4.43 11.03 21.68
C SER A 157 -3.83 10.79 23.06
N VAL A 158 -4.65 10.78 24.12
CA VAL A 158 -4.18 10.51 25.49
C VAL A 158 -3.54 9.12 25.59
N ARG A 159 -4.15 8.10 24.97
CA ARG A 159 -3.55 6.75 24.98
C ARG A 159 -2.27 6.72 24.16
N VAL A 160 -2.21 7.43 23.03
CA VAL A 160 -0.97 7.53 22.23
C VAL A 160 0.15 8.16 23.05
N ALA A 161 -0.13 9.26 23.75
CA ALA A 161 0.84 9.89 24.65
C ALA A 161 1.30 8.93 25.77
N LEU A 162 0.38 8.15 26.35
CA LEU A 162 0.76 7.15 27.35
C LEU A 162 1.65 6.03 26.80
N GLN A 163 1.67 5.78 25.48
CA GLN A 163 2.54 4.75 24.88
C GLN A 163 4.03 5.03 24.99
N VAL A 164 4.44 6.30 25.17
CA VAL A 164 5.85 6.65 25.41
C VAL A 164 6.27 6.49 26.88
N THR A 165 5.33 6.13 27.75
CA THR A 165 5.57 5.94 29.19
C THR A 165 5.59 4.45 29.57
N PRO A 166 6.17 4.06 30.71
CA PRO A 166 6.02 2.70 31.25
C PRO A 166 4.56 2.28 31.52
N LEU A 167 3.62 3.26 31.59
CA LEU A 167 2.20 3.01 31.83
C LEU A 167 1.44 2.52 30.58
N ARG A 168 2.14 2.33 29.46
CA ARG A 168 1.59 1.82 28.20
C ARG A 168 0.96 0.42 28.27
N THR A 169 0.02 0.16 27.36
CA THR A 169 -0.64 -1.15 27.18
C THR A 169 0.29 -2.19 26.56
N ARG A 170 1.27 -1.75 25.75
CA ARG A 170 2.26 -2.62 25.11
C ARG A 170 3.44 -2.89 26.05
N GLY A 171 3.50 -4.10 26.61
CA GLY A 171 4.59 -4.53 27.47
C GLY A 171 4.68 -6.05 27.57
N PRO A 172 5.84 -6.60 27.99
CA PRO A 172 6.11 -8.03 27.98
C PRO A 172 5.12 -8.83 28.83
N LEU A 173 4.57 -8.24 29.90
CA LEU A 173 3.57 -8.87 30.77
C LEU A 173 2.17 -8.30 30.53
N ARG A 174 2.05 -6.97 30.41
CA ARG A 174 0.75 -6.28 30.34
C ARG A 174 -0.07 -6.70 29.12
N THR A 175 0.56 -6.97 27.98
CA THR A 175 -0.17 -7.36 26.75
C THR A 175 -0.88 -8.71 26.87
N PHE A 176 -0.47 -9.58 27.80
CA PHE A 176 -1.19 -10.84 28.05
C PHE A 176 -2.61 -10.59 28.60
N VAL A 177 -2.78 -9.56 29.43
CA VAL A 177 -4.04 -9.29 30.15
C VAL A 177 -4.75 -8.01 29.71
N MET A 178 -4.03 -7.04 29.15
CA MET A 178 -4.55 -5.74 28.70
C MET A 178 -4.63 -5.66 27.17
N GLY A 179 -5.44 -4.72 26.69
CA GLY A 179 -5.53 -4.34 25.27
C GLY A 179 -6.43 -5.23 24.44
N ARG A 180 -7.39 -5.91 25.09
CA ARG A 180 -8.47 -6.67 24.44
C ARG A 180 -9.37 -5.76 23.58
N PRO A 181 -10.08 -6.33 22.60
CA PRO A 181 -11.06 -5.60 21.78
C PRO A 181 -12.16 -4.95 22.62
N ARG A 182 -12.64 -3.79 22.18
CA ARG A 182 -13.69 -2.99 22.82
C ARG A 182 -14.94 -2.82 21.98
N GLY A 183 -14.88 -3.17 20.69
CA GLY A 183 -15.99 -2.99 19.75
C GLY A 183 -16.15 -1.54 19.28
N PRO A 184 -17.18 -1.27 18.45
CA PRO A 184 -17.33 -0.05 17.66
C PRO A 184 -17.61 1.22 18.50
N GLY A 185 -17.52 2.40 17.85
CA GLY A 185 -17.91 3.68 18.45
C GLY A 185 -16.96 4.24 19.51
N ARG A 186 -15.76 3.68 19.68
CA ARG A 186 -14.74 4.15 20.62
C ARG A 186 -13.75 5.12 19.96
N ARG A 187 -12.84 5.64 20.77
CA ARG A 187 -11.66 6.39 20.29
C ARG A 187 -10.55 5.40 19.99
N TYR A 188 -9.96 5.46 18.81
CA TYR A 188 -8.93 4.53 18.35
C TYR A 188 -7.62 5.21 18.01
N GLN A 189 -6.57 4.39 17.99
CA GLN A 189 -5.32 4.65 17.27
C GLN A 189 -5.43 4.01 15.88
N CYS A 190 -4.58 4.39 14.92
CA CYS A 190 -4.65 3.89 13.53
C CYS A 190 -4.70 2.35 13.45
N ALA A 191 -3.67 1.66 13.93
CA ALA A 191 -3.62 0.20 13.93
C ALA A 191 -4.66 -0.44 14.87
N GLU A 192 -5.02 0.23 15.96
CA GLU A 192 -6.09 -0.24 16.85
C GLU A 192 -7.44 -0.30 16.12
N ALA A 193 -7.78 0.73 15.34
CA ALA A 193 -9.02 0.77 14.56
C ALA A 193 -9.08 -0.39 13.55
N VAL A 194 -7.96 -0.67 12.88
CA VAL A 194 -7.84 -1.81 11.95
C VAL A 194 -8.15 -3.12 12.67
N VAL A 195 -7.46 -3.43 13.76
CA VAL A 195 -7.63 -4.73 14.44
C VAL A 195 -9.01 -4.84 15.11
N GLU A 196 -9.55 -3.78 15.69
CA GLU A 196 -10.93 -3.77 16.24
C GLU A 196 -11.96 -4.07 15.14
N ALA A 197 -11.82 -3.45 13.96
CA ALA A 197 -12.70 -3.70 12.83
C ALA A 197 -12.63 -5.16 12.34
N LEU A 198 -11.41 -5.71 12.24
CA LEU A 198 -11.21 -7.11 11.85
C LEU A 198 -11.81 -8.08 12.87
N VAL A 199 -11.67 -7.81 14.18
CA VAL A 199 -12.32 -8.61 15.23
C VAL A 199 -13.84 -8.50 15.12
N TYR A 200 -14.37 -7.30 14.95
CA TYR A 200 -15.81 -7.06 14.85
C TYR A 200 -16.43 -7.78 13.64
N ALA A 201 -15.73 -7.80 12.51
CA ALA A 201 -16.15 -8.54 11.33
C ALA A 201 -16.02 -10.07 11.48
N GLY A 202 -15.40 -10.58 12.56
CA GLY A 202 -15.16 -12.01 12.77
C GLY A 202 -13.99 -12.55 11.94
N LEU A 203 -13.05 -11.69 11.54
CA LEU A 203 -11.83 -12.07 10.80
C LEU A 203 -10.66 -12.37 11.73
N ARG A 204 -10.76 -11.95 12.99
CA ARG A 204 -9.75 -12.17 14.02
C ARG A 204 -10.39 -12.64 15.31
N ASP A 205 -9.73 -13.57 15.98
CA ASP A 205 -10.21 -14.10 17.26
C ASP A 205 -10.12 -13.03 18.36
N PRO A 206 -11.25 -12.62 18.98
CA PRO A 206 -11.25 -11.61 20.03
C PRO A 206 -10.46 -12.02 21.28
N ARG A 207 -10.25 -13.33 21.51
CA ARG A 207 -9.52 -13.83 22.69
C ARG A 207 -8.03 -13.56 22.56
N THR A 208 -7.50 -13.69 21.35
CA THR A 208 -6.07 -13.54 21.08
C THR A 208 -5.72 -12.14 20.60
N ALA A 209 -6.60 -11.44 19.88
CA ALA A 209 -6.33 -10.09 19.37
C ALA A 209 -6.01 -9.07 20.49
N ARG A 210 -5.08 -8.15 20.22
CA ARG A 210 -4.72 -7.05 21.13
C ARG A 210 -4.67 -5.69 20.42
N PRO A 211 -5.82 -5.14 20.00
CA PRO A 211 -5.84 -3.93 19.19
C PRO A 211 -5.07 -2.76 19.81
N SER A 212 -5.27 -2.46 21.10
CA SER A 212 -4.63 -1.30 21.71
C SER A 212 -3.16 -1.51 22.09
N ALA A 213 -2.58 -2.66 21.79
CA ALA A 213 -1.14 -2.91 21.89
C ALA A 213 -0.48 -3.09 20.52
N THR A 214 -1.27 -3.08 19.44
CA THR A 214 -0.82 -3.33 18.06
C THR A 214 -0.43 -2.03 17.38
N TYR A 215 0.68 -2.05 16.66
CA TYR A 215 1.21 -0.95 15.86
C TYR A 215 1.23 -1.32 14.36
N PRO A 216 1.29 -0.33 13.46
CA PRO A 216 1.37 -0.60 12.03
C PRO A 216 2.55 -1.49 11.64
N GLN A 217 3.68 -1.40 12.36
CA GLN A 217 4.82 -2.31 12.18
C GLN A 217 4.45 -3.78 12.43
N ASP A 218 3.63 -4.07 13.44
CA ASP A 218 3.22 -5.46 13.72
C ASP A 218 2.29 -5.98 12.60
N LEU A 219 1.45 -5.10 12.03
CA LEU A 219 0.63 -5.42 10.85
C LEU A 219 1.51 -5.64 9.61
N PHE A 220 2.59 -4.87 9.47
CA PHE A 220 3.48 -4.97 8.32
C PHE A 220 4.21 -6.31 8.30
N TYR A 221 4.86 -6.67 9.41
CA TYR A 221 5.74 -7.84 9.46
C TYR A 221 5.05 -9.13 9.91
N ASP A 222 3.86 -9.06 10.53
CA ASP A 222 3.31 -10.15 11.35
C ASP A 222 4.28 -10.67 12.42
N ARG A 223 5.20 -9.80 12.83
CA ARG A 223 6.22 -10.07 13.84
C ARG A 223 6.27 -8.90 14.80
N SER A 224 6.58 -9.19 16.05
CA SER A 224 6.63 -8.17 17.08
C SER A 224 7.75 -8.43 18.08
N TRP A 225 8.37 -7.36 18.57
CA TRP A 225 9.22 -7.45 19.78
C TRP A 225 8.40 -7.80 21.03
N ASN A 226 7.08 -7.58 21.00
CA ASN A 226 6.19 -8.05 22.03
C ASN A 226 5.90 -9.55 21.84
N ARG A 227 6.38 -10.37 22.77
CA ARG A 227 6.25 -11.85 22.70
C ARG A 227 4.80 -12.33 22.56
N TYR A 228 3.82 -11.61 23.11
CA TYR A 228 2.42 -11.98 22.96
C TYR A 228 1.96 -11.78 21.51
N LEU A 229 2.22 -10.61 20.94
CA LEU A 229 1.86 -10.29 19.55
C LEU A 229 2.63 -11.16 18.55
N ASP A 230 3.89 -11.52 18.82
CA ASP A 230 4.68 -12.40 17.95
C ASP A 230 4.09 -13.82 17.85
N ARG A 231 3.43 -14.29 18.92
CA ARG A 231 2.69 -15.56 18.96
C ARG A 231 1.30 -15.47 18.34
N HIS A 232 0.72 -14.27 18.33
CA HIS A 232 -0.64 -14.01 17.86
C HIS A 232 -0.60 -12.87 16.82
N PRO A 233 -0.03 -13.13 15.63
CA PRO A 233 0.16 -12.11 14.61
C PRO A 233 -1.19 -11.47 14.22
N PRO A 234 -1.27 -10.14 14.12
CA PRO A 234 -2.55 -9.47 13.86
C PRO A 234 -3.16 -9.75 12.48
N LEU A 235 -2.35 -10.00 11.44
CA LEU A 235 -2.81 -10.32 10.08
C LEU A 235 -2.57 -11.81 9.71
N GLY A 236 -1.47 -12.41 10.12
CA GLY A 236 -1.21 -13.85 9.92
C GLY A 236 -1.33 -14.29 8.44
N GLU A 237 -1.68 -15.57 8.23
CA GLU A 237 -1.66 -16.22 6.90
C GLU A 237 -2.83 -15.83 5.99
N ASP A 238 -3.84 -15.18 6.56
CA ASP A 238 -5.00 -14.68 5.84
C ASP A 238 -4.69 -13.44 4.96
N TRP A 239 -3.52 -12.83 5.11
CA TRP A 239 -3.11 -11.69 4.30
C TRP A 239 -1.77 -11.96 3.61
N GLU A 240 -1.68 -11.61 2.34
CA GLU A 240 -0.44 -11.64 1.58
C GLU A 240 0.61 -10.76 2.26
N PRO A 241 1.92 -11.05 2.09
CA PRO A 241 2.98 -10.14 2.52
C PRO A 241 2.78 -8.73 1.94
N PRO A 242 3.39 -7.69 2.53
CA PRO A 242 3.18 -6.33 2.06
C PRO A 242 3.73 -6.15 0.64
N ALA A 243 2.89 -5.63 -0.25
CA ALA A 243 3.25 -5.24 -1.60
C ALA A 243 3.37 -3.71 -1.67
N LEU A 244 4.47 -3.20 -2.21
CA LEU A 244 4.62 -1.77 -2.47
C LEU A 244 3.57 -1.35 -3.51
N TRP A 245 2.92 -0.22 -3.26
CA TRP A 245 1.92 0.36 -4.15
C TRP A 245 2.47 1.58 -4.89
N THR A 246 2.12 1.73 -6.16
CA THR A 246 2.43 2.93 -6.95
C THR A 246 1.23 3.42 -7.77
N PRO A 247 1.06 4.75 -7.95
CA PRO A 247 -0.03 5.29 -8.76
C PRO A 247 0.16 5.02 -10.25
N VAL A 248 1.43 4.96 -10.69
CA VAL A 248 1.83 4.74 -12.08
C VAL A 248 2.82 3.58 -12.13
N LEU A 249 2.71 2.75 -13.16
CA LEU A 249 3.61 1.63 -13.38
C LEU A 249 5.06 2.11 -13.50
N GLY A 250 5.96 1.54 -12.70
CA GLY A 250 7.39 1.85 -12.64
C GLY A 250 7.78 2.97 -11.67
N TRP A 251 6.86 3.58 -10.90
CA TRP A 251 7.15 4.82 -10.16
C TRP A 251 6.82 4.75 -8.67
N ALA A 252 7.79 4.38 -7.83
CA ALA A 252 7.68 4.57 -6.38
C ALA A 252 7.97 6.02 -6.02
N LEU A 253 6.96 6.73 -5.51
CA LEU A 253 7.07 8.15 -5.21
C LEU A 253 6.98 8.40 -3.70
N LYS A 254 7.89 9.24 -3.20
CA LYS A 254 7.87 9.75 -1.82
C LYS A 254 7.92 11.27 -1.81
N GLY A 255 7.10 11.88 -0.96
CA GLY A 255 7.16 13.29 -0.57
C GLY A 255 7.15 14.28 -1.74
N ARG A 256 8.15 15.17 -1.77
CA ARG A 256 8.27 16.28 -2.73
C ARG A 256 8.32 15.82 -4.19
N THR A 257 8.81 14.61 -4.47
CA THR A 257 8.86 14.07 -5.84
C THR A 257 7.46 13.83 -6.38
N ARG A 258 6.52 13.39 -5.53
CA ARG A 258 5.11 13.23 -5.92
C ARG A 258 4.46 14.58 -6.20
N ALA A 259 4.67 15.55 -5.31
CA ALA A 259 4.16 16.92 -5.47
C ALA A 259 4.69 17.58 -6.76
N ALA A 260 5.97 17.39 -7.08
CA ALA A 260 6.56 17.88 -8.32
C ALA A 260 5.93 17.26 -9.58
N LEU A 261 5.56 15.98 -9.53
CA LEU A 261 4.90 15.30 -10.66
C LEU A 261 3.43 15.66 -10.82
N ILE A 262 2.75 15.97 -9.71
CA ILE A 262 1.41 16.56 -9.76
C ILE A 262 1.50 17.97 -10.37
N ALA A 263 2.45 18.78 -9.90
CA ALA A 263 2.66 20.13 -10.42
C ALA A 263 3.07 20.15 -11.91
N SER A 264 3.75 19.11 -12.40
CA SER A 264 4.11 18.98 -13.82
C SER A 264 3.01 18.39 -14.71
N GLY A 265 1.85 18.05 -14.14
CA GLY A 265 0.72 17.44 -14.87
C GLY A 265 0.94 15.98 -15.29
N ILE A 266 2.03 15.35 -14.84
CA ILE A 266 2.29 13.92 -15.08
C ILE A 266 1.37 13.05 -14.22
N LEU A 267 1.13 13.49 -12.97
CA LEU A 267 0.10 12.92 -12.12
C LEU A 267 -1.10 13.89 -12.08
N PRO A 268 -2.34 13.37 -12.13
CA PRO A 268 -3.51 14.22 -12.03
C PRO A 268 -3.58 14.91 -10.65
N SER A 269 -3.85 16.21 -10.66
CA SER A 269 -4.16 17.01 -9.46
C SER A 269 -5.56 16.66 -8.92
N SER A 270 -5.71 16.59 -7.59
CA SER A 270 -6.99 16.41 -6.91
C SER A 270 -7.99 17.56 -7.16
N ASP A 271 -7.51 18.74 -7.56
CA ASP A 271 -8.34 19.93 -7.80
C ASP A 271 -9.00 19.97 -9.19
N THR A 272 -8.74 18.96 -10.03
CA THR A 272 -9.49 18.80 -11.26
C THR A 272 -10.92 18.35 -10.93
N LYS A 273 -11.85 19.31 -10.89
CA LYS A 273 -13.29 19.02 -10.86
C LYS A 273 -13.59 17.96 -11.93
N PRO A 274 -14.37 16.91 -11.62
CA PRO A 274 -14.78 15.96 -12.63
C PRO A 274 -15.44 16.77 -13.76
N LEU A 275 -14.91 16.62 -14.97
CA LEU A 275 -15.56 17.11 -16.18
C LEU A 275 -16.97 16.52 -16.17
N GLY A 276 -17.96 17.37 -15.89
CA GLY A 276 -19.37 16.99 -15.96
C GLY A 276 -19.64 16.37 -17.31
N ASN A 277 -20.47 15.32 -17.32
CA ASN A 277 -20.85 14.54 -18.48
C ASN A 277 -21.03 15.40 -19.73
N ALA A 278 -20.05 15.34 -20.64
CA ALA A 278 -20.12 15.98 -21.95
C ALA A 278 -20.97 15.10 -22.88
N THR A 279 -22.29 15.20 -22.73
CA THR A 279 -23.27 14.66 -23.70
C THR A 279 -24.01 15.77 -24.42
N GLU A 280 -23.38 16.93 -24.62
CA GLU A 280 -24.04 18.04 -25.29
C GLU A 280 -23.02 18.99 -25.93
N SER A 281 -22.39 18.56 -27.03
CA SER A 281 -21.73 19.42 -28.05
C SER A 281 -21.18 18.58 -29.20
N ALA A 282 -22.03 17.78 -29.86
CA ALA A 282 -21.73 17.25 -31.18
C ALA A 282 -22.54 18.06 -32.19
N ASN A 283 -21.98 19.20 -32.60
CA ASN A 283 -22.28 19.91 -33.86
C ASN A 283 -21.47 21.22 -33.89
N ALA A 284 -20.26 21.18 -34.45
CA ALA A 284 -19.67 22.31 -35.18
C ALA A 284 -18.27 21.96 -35.71
N LEU A 285 -18.08 22.26 -36.99
CA LEU A 285 -16.83 22.44 -37.74
C LEU A 285 -16.08 21.19 -38.22
N GLU A 286 -16.50 20.79 -39.42
CA GLU A 286 -15.61 20.44 -40.52
C GLU A 286 -14.59 21.55 -40.85
N SER A 287 -13.47 21.09 -41.41
CA SER A 287 -12.62 21.72 -42.45
C SER A 287 -11.17 22.08 -42.08
N SER A 288 -10.31 21.79 -43.06
CA SER A 288 -8.84 21.92 -43.14
C SER A 288 -8.05 20.81 -42.40
N GLY A 289 -7.33 19.89 -43.05
CA GLY A 289 -6.67 19.91 -44.35
C GLY A 289 -5.19 20.25 -44.17
N GLY A 290 -4.33 19.24 -44.10
CA GLY A 290 -2.87 19.45 -44.02
C GLY A 290 -2.08 18.20 -43.67
N SER A 291 -1.89 17.30 -44.64
CA SER A 291 -0.90 16.23 -44.55
C SER A 291 0.50 16.80 -44.81
N ARG A 292 1.44 16.58 -43.88
CA ARG A 292 2.89 16.76 -44.14
C ARG A 292 3.63 15.51 -43.69
N THR A 293 4.13 14.78 -44.68
CA THR A 293 5.08 13.69 -44.53
C THR A 293 6.49 14.28 -44.43
N LEU A 294 7.20 14.01 -43.33
CA LEU A 294 8.63 14.30 -43.22
C LEU A 294 9.38 12.98 -43.12
N SER A 295 9.99 12.60 -44.25
CA SER A 295 10.97 11.52 -44.36
C SER A 295 12.35 12.09 -44.02
N GLY A 296 12.89 11.73 -42.86
CA GLY A 296 14.26 12.03 -42.46
C GLY A 296 15.09 10.75 -42.43
N ARG A 297 16.09 10.67 -43.31
CA ARG A 297 17.11 9.63 -43.42
C ARG A 297 18.16 9.85 -42.32
N VAL A 298 18.53 8.81 -41.58
CA VAL A 298 19.67 8.84 -40.64
C VAL A 298 20.74 7.92 -41.19
N ASP A 299 21.87 8.51 -41.58
CA ASP A 299 23.06 7.80 -42.02
C ASP A 299 23.81 7.20 -40.82
N GLY A 300 24.44 6.05 -41.08
CA GLY A 300 25.07 5.20 -40.08
C GLY A 300 26.40 5.72 -39.53
N ILE A 301 26.74 5.22 -38.34
CA ILE A 301 28.09 5.28 -37.77
C ILE A 301 28.47 3.87 -37.33
N GLN A 302 29.63 3.42 -37.80
CA GLN A 302 30.27 2.13 -37.56
C GLN A 302 31.17 2.21 -36.30
N PRO A 303 31.43 1.10 -35.57
CA PRO A 303 31.96 1.17 -34.20
C PRO A 303 33.50 1.13 -34.12
N CYS A 304 34.05 1.76 -33.09
CA CYS A 304 35.41 1.54 -32.60
C CYS A 304 35.38 0.87 -31.23
N ALA A 305 36.24 -0.13 -31.07
CA ALA A 305 36.35 -1.01 -29.90
C ALA A 305 37.14 -0.37 -28.75
N GLY A 306 36.84 -0.83 -27.53
CA GLY A 306 37.80 -0.86 -26.41
C GLY A 306 37.49 0.07 -25.24
N SER A 307 36.82 -0.44 -24.20
CA SER A 307 37.23 -0.38 -22.79
C SER A 307 36.08 -0.76 -21.83
N SER A 308 36.48 -1.45 -20.75
CA SER A 308 35.74 -1.84 -19.53
C SER A 308 34.27 -1.41 -19.40
N GLU A 309 33.36 -2.38 -19.43
CA GLU A 309 31.92 -2.17 -19.25
C GLU A 309 31.57 -1.63 -17.86
N PRO A 310 30.92 -0.45 -17.75
CA PRO A 310 30.10 -0.14 -16.60
C PRO A 310 28.84 -1.01 -16.61
N VAL A 311 28.44 -1.52 -15.44
CA VAL A 311 27.16 -2.20 -15.23
C VAL A 311 26.03 -1.34 -15.83
N PRO A 312 25.17 -1.87 -16.71
CA PRO A 312 24.15 -1.08 -17.36
C PRO A 312 23.16 -0.55 -16.31
N VAL A 313 23.24 0.76 -16.04
CA VAL A 313 22.16 1.48 -15.36
C VAL A 313 20.98 1.46 -16.32
N GLN A 314 19.93 0.74 -15.95
CA GLN A 314 18.70 0.65 -16.72
C GLN A 314 17.96 1.99 -16.63
N GLY A 315 18.40 2.97 -17.42
CA GLY A 315 17.73 4.25 -17.56
C GLY A 315 16.44 4.08 -18.37
N CYS A 316 15.31 4.50 -17.81
CA CYS A 316 14.06 4.56 -18.55
C CYS A 316 13.93 5.98 -19.14
N VAL A 317 13.88 6.10 -20.46
CA VAL A 317 13.62 7.38 -21.14
C VAL A 317 12.11 7.55 -21.25
N LEU A 318 11.56 8.58 -20.61
CA LEU A 318 10.15 8.93 -20.75
C LEU A 318 10.01 10.00 -21.82
N LEU A 319 9.26 9.69 -22.88
CA LEU A 319 8.83 10.68 -23.86
C LEU A 319 7.51 11.28 -23.37
N VAL A 320 7.54 12.55 -22.97
CA VAL A 320 6.33 13.32 -22.62
C VAL A 320 6.16 14.45 -23.63
N GLY A 321 5.31 14.23 -24.63
CA GLY A 321 5.16 15.16 -25.76
C GLY A 321 6.41 15.25 -26.64
N ARG A 322 6.70 16.42 -27.24
CA ARG A 322 7.87 16.66 -28.10
C ARG A 322 9.20 16.83 -27.35
N LYS A 323 9.22 16.65 -26.02
CA LYS A 323 10.44 16.82 -25.22
C LYS A 323 10.81 15.50 -24.56
N THR A 324 12.00 15.01 -24.90
CA THR A 324 12.66 13.90 -24.20
C THR A 324 13.25 14.43 -22.90
N GLN A 325 12.82 13.91 -21.75
CA GLN A 325 13.50 14.16 -20.47
C GLN A 325 14.18 12.87 -20.02
N ALA A 326 15.50 12.92 -19.89
CA ALA A 326 16.26 11.87 -19.24
C ALA A 326 16.02 11.97 -17.73
N ILE A 327 15.43 10.94 -17.14
CA ILE A 327 15.29 10.85 -15.69
C ILE A 327 16.45 10.01 -15.19
N THR A 328 17.45 10.68 -14.64
CA THR A 328 18.59 10.01 -14.03
C THR A 328 18.22 9.62 -12.61
N TYR A 329 18.23 8.31 -12.33
CA TYR A 329 18.12 7.82 -10.95
C TYR A 329 19.38 8.21 -10.20
N VAL A 330 19.24 9.05 -9.17
CA VAL A 330 20.30 9.29 -8.21
C VAL A 330 20.12 8.28 -7.09
N GLU A 331 20.98 7.26 -7.05
CA GLU A 331 21.09 6.40 -5.86
C GLU A 331 21.44 7.29 -4.66
N GLN A 332 20.51 7.44 -3.73
CA GLN A 332 20.84 8.06 -2.46
C GLN A 332 21.62 7.03 -1.63
N PRO A 333 22.80 7.40 -1.08
CA PRO A 333 23.57 6.48 -0.25
C PRO A 333 22.72 6.00 0.93
N LEU A 334 22.75 4.68 1.15
CA LEU A 334 22.06 3.99 2.24
C LEU A 334 22.40 4.64 3.58
N LYS A 335 21.50 5.50 4.10
CA LYS A 335 21.58 5.96 5.48
C LYS A 335 21.34 4.76 6.39
N HIS A 336 22.19 4.61 7.42
CA HIS A 336 22.12 3.52 8.39
C HIS A 336 20.68 3.25 8.86
N VAL A 337 20.19 2.05 8.57
CA VAL A 337 18.89 1.55 9.05
C VAL A 337 18.94 1.42 10.56
N GLY A 338 18.06 2.12 11.27
CA GLY A 338 17.99 2.07 12.73
C GLY A 338 17.60 0.67 13.23
N VAL A 339 17.95 0.33 14.47
CA VAL A 339 17.65 -0.98 15.09
C VAL A 339 16.16 -1.35 14.99
N PHE A 340 15.27 -0.35 15.01
CA PHE A 340 13.81 -0.52 14.96
C PHE A 340 13.23 -0.64 13.55
N ASP A 341 14.02 -0.38 12.51
CA ASP A 341 13.60 -0.47 11.12
C ASP A 341 13.89 -1.87 10.53
N ARG A 342 14.57 -2.73 11.29
CA ARG A 342 14.78 -4.14 10.95
C ARG A 342 13.64 -4.99 11.50
N PRO A 343 13.18 -6.03 10.77
CA PRO A 343 12.28 -7.01 11.36
C PRO A 343 12.91 -7.58 12.65
N PRO A 344 12.10 -7.89 13.67
CA PRO A 344 12.59 -8.59 14.85
C PRO A 344 13.39 -9.83 14.41
N ARG A 345 14.59 -10.03 14.97
CA ARG A 345 15.48 -11.11 14.51
C ARG A 345 14.74 -12.45 14.55
N LEU A 346 14.79 -13.17 13.42
CA LEU A 346 14.27 -14.52 13.27
C LEU A 346 15.04 -15.46 14.21
N GLY A 347 14.60 -15.63 15.45
CA GLY A 347 14.75 -16.92 16.08
C GLY A 347 13.98 -17.92 15.22
N ARG A 348 14.64 -18.97 14.70
CA ARG A 348 13.97 -20.07 13.99
C ARG A 348 12.75 -20.46 14.83
N ARG A 349 11.54 -20.40 14.25
CA ARG A 349 10.36 -21.02 14.87
C ARG A 349 10.73 -22.50 15.02
N ARG A 350 10.86 -22.95 16.27
CA ARG A 350 10.97 -24.38 16.58
C ARG A 350 9.60 -24.99 16.50
#